data_AF-A0A4Q5GRX2-F1
#
_entry.id   AF-A0A4Q5GRX2-F1
#
_cell.length_a   1.000
_cell.length_b   1.000
_cell.length_c   1.000
_cell.angle_alpha   90.00
_cell.angle_beta   90.00
_cell.angle_gamma   90.00
#
_symmetry.space_group_name_H-M   'P 1'
#
loop_
_entity.id
_entity.type
_entity.pdbx_description
1 polymer ?
#
loop_
_entity_poly.entity_id
_entity_poly.type
_entity_poly.pdbx_seq_one_letter_code
_entity_poly.pdbx_strand_id
1 'polypeptide(L)'
;MNTQKAIQAIDAVTAAIVNGVINTAFVDKLIYGKLDNELYKHVLNKWESKKGDVFDFYLNSNDEIKRWLLEALGVEVEPDKYPDCDSRITAQICEGKNRSEIYPFETEIVHSFFLFGYNHSLDELKKVSLSAWQTVSDNNIDRYGNYKNWSVFWEKASREDKTALLEYINK
;
A
#
# COMPACT_ATOMS: atom_id res chain seq x y z
N MET A 1 -7.67 -15.66 1.09
CA MET A 1 -7.27 -14.30 1.55
C MET A 1 -8.22 -13.86 2.66
N ASN A 2 -7.71 -13.27 3.75
CA ASN A 2 -8.58 -12.68 4.77
C ASN A 2 -9.05 -11.29 4.29
N THR A 3 -10.16 -11.26 3.55
CA THR A 3 -10.66 -10.04 2.90
C THR A 3 -10.98 -8.91 3.89
N GLN A 4 -11.51 -9.24 5.08
CA GLN A 4 -11.77 -8.22 6.08
C GLN A 4 -10.49 -7.54 6.56
N LYS A 5 -9.46 -8.33 6.89
CA LYS A 5 -8.16 -7.80 7.32
C LYS A 5 -7.48 -7.00 6.20
N ALA A 6 -7.59 -7.47 4.96
CA ALA A 6 -7.10 -6.77 3.79
C ALA A 6 -7.75 -5.40 3.61
N ILE A 7 -9.09 -5.35 3.71
CA ILE A 7 -9.83 -4.10 3.59
C ILE A 7 -9.44 -3.13 4.70
N GLN A 8 -9.33 -3.59 5.95
CA GLN A 8 -8.94 -2.75 7.08
C GLN A 8 -7.54 -2.14 6.91
N ALA A 9 -6.57 -2.92 6.44
CA ALA A 9 -5.23 -2.41 6.20
C ALA A 9 -5.22 -1.33 5.10
N ILE A 10 -5.93 -1.55 3.98
CA ILE A 10 -5.98 -0.58 2.88
C ILE A 10 -6.83 0.65 3.26
N ASP A 11 -7.92 0.48 4.01
CA ASP A 11 -8.75 1.58 4.52
C ASP A 11 -7.90 2.55 5.35
N ALA A 12 -7.05 2.04 6.25
CA ALA A 12 -6.19 2.89 7.08
C ALA A 12 -5.25 3.75 6.25
N VAL A 13 -4.59 3.16 5.24
CA VAL A 13 -3.63 3.91 4.42
C VAL A 13 -4.30 4.85 3.42
N THR A 14 -5.38 4.42 2.77
CA THR A 14 -6.09 5.26 1.80
C THR A 14 -6.79 6.44 2.48
N ALA A 15 -7.37 6.25 3.67
CA ALA A 15 -7.92 7.35 4.46
C ALA A 15 -6.82 8.35 4.87
N ALA A 16 -5.64 7.86 5.26
CA ALA A 16 -4.50 8.73 5.60
C ALA A 16 -3.99 9.52 4.38
N ILE A 17 -4.03 8.94 3.19
CA ILE A 17 -3.70 9.62 1.92
C ILE A 17 -4.73 10.71 1.63
N VAL A 18 -6.02 10.40 1.65
CA VAL A 18 -7.08 11.36 1.31
C VAL A 18 -7.08 12.55 2.30
N ASN A 19 -6.86 12.27 3.59
CA ASN A 19 -6.80 13.30 4.62
C ASN A 19 -5.45 14.04 4.71
N GLY A 20 -4.47 13.73 3.85
CA GLY A 20 -3.16 14.40 3.85
C GLY A 20 -2.32 14.15 5.10
N VAL A 21 -2.60 13.06 5.83
CA VAL A 21 -1.89 12.68 7.07
C VAL A 21 -0.45 12.29 6.76
N ILE A 22 -0.23 11.55 5.67
CA ILE A 22 1.10 11.12 5.25
C ILE A 22 1.80 12.29 4.54
N ASN A 23 2.42 13.14 5.34
CA ASN A 23 3.23 14.28 4.92
C ASN A 23 4.66 14.20 5.47
N THR A 24 5.50 15.19 5.18
CA THR A 24 6.91 15.17 5.63
C THR A 24 7.06 15.07 7.14
N ALA A 25 6.21 15.74 7.93
CA ALA A 25 6.28 15.64 9.39
C ALA A 25 5.89 14.24 9.90
N PHE A 26 4.93 13.59 9.22
CA PHE A 26 4.59 12.20 9.51
C PHE A 26 5.78 11.28 9.21
N VAL A 27 6.41 11.39 8.03
CA VAL A 27 7.54 10.54 7.64
C VAL A 27 8.77 10.78 8.52
N ASP A 28 9.03 12.02 8.92
CA ASP A 28 10.08 12.35 9.89
C ASP A 28 9.85 11.64 11.23
N LYS A 29 8.66 11.82 11.82
CA LYS A 29 8.29 11.17 13.08
C LYS A 29 8.32 9.64 12.98
N LEU A 30 7.97 9.09 11.83
CA LEU A 30 7.95 7.66 11.56
C LEU A 30 9.31 6.99 11.77
N ILE A 31 10.38 7.67 11.33
CA ILE A 31 11.75 7.14 11.28
C ILE A 31 12.66 7.72 12.39
N TYR A 32 12.21 8.73 13.11
CA TYR A 32 12.98 9.40 14.16
C TYR A 32 13.47 8.41 15.23
N GLY A 33 14.78 8.40 15.47
CA GLY A 33 15.42 7.54 16.46
C GLY A 33 15.50 6.04 16.08
N LYS A 34 15.04 5.66 14.88
CA LYS A 34 15.07 4.26 14.41
C LYS A 34 16.20 3.95 13.43
N LEU A 35 16.78 4.99 12.81
CA LEU A 35 17.79 4.88 11.77
C LEU A 35 19.05 5.65 12.19
N ASP A 36 20.20 5.23 11.68
CA ASP A 36 21.39 6.08 11.72
C ASP A 36 21.21 7.35 10.88
N ASN A 37 22.11 8.31 11.04
CA ASN A 37 21.99 9.63 10.41
C ASN A 37 22.05 9.58 8.87
N GLU A 38 22.77 8.62 8.29
CA GLU A 38 22.89 8.48 6.84
C GLU A 38 21.60 7.92 6.26
N LEU A 39 21.10 6.83 6.84
CA LEU A 39 19.83 6.20 6.43
C LEU A 39 18.64 7.13 6.67
N TYR A 40 18.61 7.84 7.81
CA TYR A 40 17.57 8.82 8.11
C TYR A 40 17.47 9.89 7.00
N LYS A 41 18.60 10.50 6.62
CA LYS A 41 18.64 11.49 5.53
C LYS A 41 18.26 10.87 4.19
N HIS A 42 18.72 9.65 3.90
CA HIS A 42 18.39 8.97 2.67
C HIS A 42 16.87 8.77 2.52
N VAL A 43 16.18 8.35 3.59
CA VAL A 43 14.73 8.12 3.58
C VAL A 43 13.97 9.44 3.41
N LEU A 44 14.35 10.51 4.10
CA LEU A 44 13.72 11.82 3.93
C LEU A 44 13.92 12.37 2.51
N ASN A 45 15.14 12.32 1.97
CA ASN A 45 15.42 12.74 0.60
C ASN A 45 14.60 11.93 -0.41
N LYS A 46 14.44 10.62 -0.16
CA LYS A 46 13.60 9.75 -0.98
C LYS A 46 12.14 10.22 -0.93
N TRP A 47 11.57 10.47 0.26
CA TRP A 47 10.22 11.00 0.42
C TRP A 47 10.02 12.32 -0.34
N GLU A 48 10.93 13.29 -0.17
CA GLU A 48 10.88 14.59 -0.84
C GLU A 48 10.91 14.44 -2.37
N SER A 49 11.73 13.53 -2.89
CA SER A 49 11.81 13.25 -4.34
C SER A 49 10.49 12.74 -4.92
N LYS A 50 9.63 12.12 -4.10
CA LYS A 50 8.32 11.58 -4.52
C LYS A 50 7.22 12.64 -4.54
N LYS A 51 7.48 13.85 -4.04
CA LYS A 51 6.52 14.98 -4.04
C LYS A 51 5.15 14.61 -3.47
N GLY A 52 5.14 13.78 -2.42
CA GLY A 52 3.93 13.30 -1.76
C GLY A 52 3.26 12.09 -2.40
N ASP A 53 3.85 11.47 -3.43
CA ASP A 53 3.37 10.19 -3.95
C ASP A 53 3.65 9.05 -2.96
N VAL A 54 2.61 8.70 -2.18
CA VAL A 54 2.68 7.67 -1.14
C VAL A 54 2.86 6.28 -1.74
N PHE A 55 2.27 6.00 -2.90
CA PHE A 55 2.40 4.68 -3.54
C PHE A 55 3.86 4.49 -3.98
N ASP A 56 4.42 5.46 -4.70
CA ASP A 56 5.82 5.40 -5.16
C ASP A 56 6.79 5.32 -3.98
N PHE A 57 6.57 6.13 -2.93
CA PHE A 57 7.39 6.06 -1.72
C PHE A 57 7.34 4.69 -1.05
N TYR A 58 6.15 4.13 -0.82
CA TYR A 58 5.98 2.84 -0.15
C TYR A 58 6.59 1.69 -0.97
N LEU A 59 6.33 1.65 -2.28
CA LEU A 59 6.85 0.61 -3.18
C LEU A 59 8.39 0.62 -3.26
N ASN A 60 9.03 1.78 -3.11
CA ASN A 60 10.48 1.95 -3.15
C ASN A 60 11.15 2.06 -1.76
N SER A 61 10.42 1.76 -0.69
CA SER A 61 10.94 1.71 0.68
C SER A 61 11.39 0.31 1.06
N ASN A 62 12.25 0.22 2.08
CA ASN A 62 12.59 -1.07 2.68
C ASN A 62 11.39 -1.60 3.49
N ASP A 63 11.42 -2.87 3.86
CA ASP A 63 10.27 -3.51 4.50
C ASP A 63 10.01 -2.99 5.91
N GLU A 64 11.05 -2.52 6.61
CA GLU A 64 10.92 -1.89 7.93
C GLU A 64 10.12 -0.58 7.85
N ILE A 65 10.43 0.29 6.88
CA ILE A 65 9.68 1.53 6.67
C ILE A 65 8.25 1.23 6.27
N LYS A 66 8.02 0.21 5.42
CA LYS A 66 6.65 -0.24 5.07
C LYS A 66 5.89 -0.68 6.32
N ARG A 67 6.46 -1.55 7.16
CA ARG A 67 5.86 -1.97 8.43
C ARG A 67 5.57 -0.77 9.32
N TRP A 68 6.57 0.07 9.58
CA TRP A 68 6.40 1.21 10.48
C TRP A 68 5.29 2.14 9.99
N LEU A 69 5.17 2.35 8.68
CA LEU A 69 4.12 3.21 8.11
C LEU A 69 2.74 2.65 8.46
N LEU A 70 2.53 1.34 8.30
CA LEU A 70 1.28 0.68 8.65
C LEU A 70 1.00 0.76 10.16
N GLU A 71 1.99 0.46 11.00
CA GLU A 71 1.87 0.52 12.46
C GLU A 71 1.58 1.95 12.95
N ALA A 72 2.21 2.96 12.36
CA ALA A 72 1.97 4.37 12.68
C ALA A 72 0.55 4.84 12.29
N LEU A 73 -0.12 4.12 11.39
CA LEU A 73 -1.52 4.31 11.01
C LEU A 73 -2.48 3.42 11.81
N GLY A 74 -1.99 2.68 12.81
CA GLY A 74 -2.79 1.82 13.67
C GLY A 74 -3.13 0.45 13.08
N VAL A 75 -2.45 0.05 12.01
CA VAL A 75 -2.60 -1.30 11.44
C VAL A 75 -1.72 -2.28 12.24
N GLU A 76 -2.33 -3.32 12.79
CA GLU A 76 -1.61 -4.42 13.43
C GLU A 76 -0.97 -5.30 12.35
N VAL A 77 0.35 -5.24 12.24
CA VAL A 77 1.12 -6.00 11.25
C VAL A 77 1.56 -7.33 11.85
N GLU A 78 1.37 -8.42 11.10
CA GLU A 78 1.86 -9.73 11.50
C GLU A 78 3.39 -9.74 11.74
N PRO A 79 3.88 -10.62 12.62
CA PRO A 79 5.31 -10.86 12.76
C PRO A 79 5.94 -11.23 11.42
N ASP A 80 7.22 -10.92 11.28
CA ASP A 80 7.96 -11.36 10.11
C ASP A 80 7.98 -12.89 10.02
N LYS A 81 7.60 -13.40 8.85
CA LYS A 81 7.70 -14.83 8.53
C LYS A 81 9.16 -15.27 8.35
N TYR A 82 10.02 -14.32 8.00
CA TYR A 82 11.45 -14.49 7.76
C TYR A 82 12.26 -13.39 8.46
N PRO A 83 13.31 -13.75 9.21
CA PRO A 83 13.99 -12.85 10.14
C PRO A 83 14.78 -11.73 9.47
N ASP A 84 15.21 -11.92 8.22
CA ASP A 84 16.14 -11.00 7.54
C ASP A 84 15.96 -11.01 6.01
N CYS A 85 16.69 -10.13 5.33
CA CYS A 85 16.64 -10.00 3.87
C CYS A 85 17.11 -11.27 3.16
N ASP A 86 18.21 -11.88 3.61
CA ASP A 86 18.84 -13.02 2.94
C ASP A 86 17.95 -14.27 2.97
N SER A 87 17.27 -14.48 4.09
CA SER A 87 16.28 -15.55 4.25
C SER A 87 15.04 -15.33 3.38
N ARG A 88 14.58 -14.08 3.22
CA ARG A 88 13.49 -13.73 2.27
C ARG A 88 13.90 -13.97 0.82
N ILE A 89 15.12 -13.57 0.44
CA ILE A 89 15.67 -13.80 -0.91
C ILE A 89 15.79 -15.30 -1.18
N THR A 90 16.31 -16.06 -0.21
CA THR A 90 16.42 -17.53 -0.32
C THR A 90 15.05 -18.18 -0.51
N ALA A 91 14.06 -17.79 0.29
CA ALA A 91 12.68 -18.27 0.15
C ALA A 91 12.09 -17.98 -1.24
N GLN A 92 12.32 -16.76 -1.76
CA GLN A 92 11.78 -16.38 -3.06
C GLN A 92 12.49 -17.09 -4.22
N ILE A 93 13.82 -17.08 -4.24
CA ILE A 93 14.61 -17.53 -5.39
C ILE A 93 14.86 -19.04 -5.35
N CYS A 94 15.23 -19.57 -4.19
CA CYS A 94 15.63 -20.98 -4.05
C CYS A 94 14.43 -21.89 -3.75
N GLU A 95 13.46 -21.42 -2.98
CA GLU A 95 12.27 -22.22 -2.60
C GLU A 95 11.05 -21.94 -3.49
N GLY A 96 11.10 -20.90 -4.34
CA GLY A 96 10.00 -20.54 -5.24
C GLY A 96 8.76 -20.01 -4.52
N LYS A 97 8.91 -19.52 -3.28
CA LYS A 97 7.78 -19.02 -2.49
C LYS A 97 7.28 -17.69 -3.02
N ASN A 98 5.96 -17.52 -2.99
CA ASN A 98 5.33 -16.26 -3.34
C ASN A 98 5.53 -15.24 -2.21
N ARG A 99 5.41 -13.96 -2.56
CA ARG A 99 5.55 -12.86 -1.60
C ARG A 99 4.60 -12.98 -0.41
N SER A 100 3.37 -13.47 -0.61
CA SER A 100 2.39 -13.70 0.46
C SER A 100 2.82 -14.77 1.49
N GLU A 101 3.78 -15.62 1.15
CA GLU A 101 4.38 -16.61 2.05
C GLU A 101 5.63 -16.07 2.76
N ILE A 102 6.16 -14.94 2.29
CA ILE A 102 7.44 -14.36 2.75
C ILE A 102 7.21 -13.14 3.65
N TYR A 103 6.23 -12.30 3.32
CA TYR A 103 5.96 -11.04 4.00
C TYR A 103 4.73 -11.15 4.93
N PRO A 104 4.68 -10.34 6.00
CA PRO A 104 3.46 -10.14 6.79
C PRO A 104 2.26 -9.81 5.91
N PHE A 105 1.09 -10.36 6.25
CA PHE A 105 -0.11 -10.24 5.43
C PHE A 105 -0.46 -8.79 5.05
N GLU A 106 -0.43 -7.86 6.00
CA GLU A 106 -0.81 -6.46 5.79
C GLU A 106 0.15 -5.75 4.84
N THR A 107 1.46 -5.99 5.04
CA THR A 107 2.49 -5.37 4.19
C THR A 107 2.36 -5.81 2.75
N GLU A 108 2.04 -7.09 2.51
CA GLU A 108 1.89 -7.63 1.16
C GLU A 108 0.59 -7.19 0.51
N ILE A 109 -0.54 -7.20 1.23
CA ILE A 109 -1.82 -6.75 0.67
C ILE A 109 -1.76 -5.27 0.26
N VAL A 110 -1.19 -4.41 1.12
CA VAL A 110 -1.01 -2.99 0.78
C VAL A 110 -0.04 -2.84 -0.39
N HIS A 111 1.04 -3.64 -0.42
CA HIS A 111 1.98 -3.64 -1.54
C HIS A 111 1.30 -4.01 -2.86
N SER A 112 0.52 -5.09 -2.90
CA SER A 112 -0.20 -5.52 -4.10
C SER A 112 -1.22 -4.49 -4.58
N PHE A 113 -1.97 -3.88 -3.65
CA PHE A 113 -2.92 -2.81 -3.99
C PHE A 113 -2.20 -1.58 -4.58
N PHE A 114 -1.10 -1.15 -3.95
CA PHE A 114 -0.33 0.01 -4.43
C PHE A 114 0.33 -0.27 -5.76
N LEU A 115 0.93 -1.45 -5.94
CA LEU A 115 1.55 -1.84 -7.20
C LEU A 115 0.50 -1.91 -8.32
N PHE A 116 -0.69 -2.43 -8.02
CA PHE A 116 -1.79 -2.45 -8.98
C PHE A 116 -2.20 -1.02 -9.36
N GLY A 117 -2.48 -0.16 -8.38
CA GLY A 117 -2.93 1.20 -8.65
C GLY A 117 -1.85 2.11 -9.26
N TYR A 118 -0.57 1.81 -9.02
CA TYR A 118 0.55 2.50 -9.65
C TYR A 118 0.68 2.16 -11.15
N ASN A 119 0.33 0.92 -11.54
CA ASN A 119 0.47 0.44 -12.91
C ASN A 119 -0.80 0.56 -13.76
N HIS A 120 -1.96 0.83 -13.14
CA HIS A 120 -3.25 0.78 -13.82
C HIS A 120 -4.06 2.05 -13.59
N SER A 121 -4.80 2.47 -14.63
CA SER A 121 -5.83 3.49 -14.50
C SER A 121 -7.09 2.92 -13.83
N LEU A 122 -7.97 3.79 -13.35
CA LEU A 122 -9.25 3.37 -12.78
C LEU A 122 -10.20 2.78 -13.82
N ASP A 123 -9.88 2.86 -15.12
CA ASP A 123 -10.65 2.16 -16.17
C ASP A 123 -10.62 0.63 -15.98
N GLU A 124 -9.63 0.08 -15.28
CA GLU A 124 -9.59 -1.35 -14.94
C GLU A 124 -10.81 -1.78 -14.10
N LEU A 125 -11.43 -0.87 -13.35
CA LEU A 125 -12.63 -1.16 -12.57
C LEU A 125 -13.82 -1.62 -13.42
N LYS A 126 -13.85 -1.27 -14.72
CA LYS A 126 -14.84 -1.79 -15.68
C LYS A 126 -14.79 -3.31 -15.83
N LYS A 127 -13.62 -3.93 -15.61
CA LYS A 127 -13.42 -5.38 -15.65
C LYS A 127 -13.67 -6.02 -14.28
N VAL A 128 -13.67 -5.23 -13.21
CA VAL A 128 -13.93 -5.68 -11.83
C VAL A 128 -15.43 -5.78 -11.57
N SER A 129 -16.15 -4.66 -11.68
CA SER A 129 -17.61 -4.62 -11.52
C SER A 129 -18.17 -3.32 -12.11
N LEU A 130 -19.43 -3.37 -12.59
CA LEU A 130 -20.13 -2.16 -13.07
C LEU A 130 -20.31 -1.14 -11.94
N SER A 131 -20.58 -1.58 -10.71
CA SER A 131 -20.73 -0.72 -9.53
C SER A 131 -19.43 -0.01 -9.12
N ALA A 132 -18.28 -0.67 -9.24
CA ALA A 132 -16.99 -0.04 -8.96
C ALA A 132 -16.70 1.08 -9.98
N TRP A 133 -16.96 0.85 -11.26
CA TRP A 133 -16.84 1.91 -12.27
C TRP A 133 -17.86 3.05 -12.06
N GLN A 134 -19.08 2.71 -11.62
CA GLN A 134 -20.09 3.72 -11.30
C GLN A 134 -19.62 4.63 -10.16
N THR A 135 -18.92 4.09 -9.15
CA THR A 135 -18.32 4.89 -8.05
C THR A 135 -17.37 5.96 -8.59
N VAL A 136 -16.55 5.64 -9.60
CA VAL A 136 -15.65 6.62 -10.26
C VAL A 136 -16.45 7.72 -10.95
N SER A 137 -17.48 7.32 -11.70
CA SER A 137 -18.31 8.22 -12.50
C SER A 137 -19.14 9.16 -11.62
N ASP A 138 -19.82 8.63 -10.61
CA ASP A 138 -20.70 9.40 -9.71
C ASP A 138 -19.94 10.40 -8.86
N ASN A 139 -18.67 10.13 -8.58
CA ASN A 139 -17.83 10.96 -7.72
C ASN A 139 -16.86 11.85 -8.49
N ASN A 140 -16.94 11.88 -9.82
CA ASN A 140 -16.03 12.64 -10.70
C ASN A 140 -14.55 12.40 -10.38
N ILE A 141 -14.19 11.14 -10.08
CA ILE A 141 -12.80 10.77 -9.79
C ILE A 141 -12.05 10.76 -11.14
N ASP A 142 -10.91 11.43 -11.19
CA ASP A 142 -10.06 11.37 -12.39
C ASP A 142 -9.63 9.91 -12.63
N ARG A 143 -9.86 9.44 -13.86
CA ARG A 143 -9.59 8.06 -14.27
C ARG A 143 -8.10 7.70 -14.26
N TYR A 144 -7.20 8.69 -14.29
CA TYR A 144 -5.77 8.46 -14.31
C TYR A 144 -5.31 7.70 -13.06
N GLY A 145 -4.49 6.66 -13.25
CA GLY A 145 -3.96 5.85 -12.16
C GLY A 145 -2.90 6.61 -11.38
N ASN A 146 -3.21 7.01 -10.15
CA ASN A 146 -2.24 7.54 -9.20
C ASN A 146 -2.69 7.26 -7.76
N TYR A 147 -1.80 7.51 -6.80
CA TYR A 147 -2.05 7.27 -5.38
C TYR A 147 -3.33 7.97 -4.86
N LYS A 148 -3.64 9.18 -5.33
CA LYS A 148 -4.82 9.93 -4.89
C LYS A 148 -6.10 9.33 -5.44
N ASN A 149 -6.19 9.15 -6.75
CA ASN A 149 -7.42 8.70 -7.40
C ASN A 149 -7.81 7.30 -6.93
N TRP A 150 -6.83 6.39 -6.80
CA TRP A 150 -7.06 5.06 -6.23
C TRP A 150 -7.49 5.11 -4.76
N SER A 151 -6.92 6.01 -3.95
CA SER A 151 -7.32 6.16 -2.55
C SER A 151 -8.72 6.76 -2.40
N VAL A 152 -9.08 7.76 -3.21
CA VAL A 152 -10.41 8.37 -3.23
C VAL A 152 -11.46 7.37 -3.70
N PHE A 153 -11.16 6.57 -4.72
CA PHE A 153 -12.04 5.48 -5.14
C PHE A 153 -12.24 4.50 -3.98
N TRP A 154 -11.14 4.05 -3.35
CA TRP A 154 -11.21 3.07 -2.28
C TRP A 154 -12.05 3.57 -1.10
N GLU A 155 -11.87 4.82 -0.67
CA GLU A 155 -12.66 5.38 0.44
C GLU A 155 -14.18 5.38 0.15
N LYS A 156 -14.55 5.60 -1.11
CA LYS A 156 -15.95 5.72 -1.55
C LYS A 156 -16.59 4.42 -1.99
N ALA A 157 -15.78 3.41 -2.30
CA ALA A 157 -16.25 2.12 -2.80
C ALA A 157 -17.01 1.34 -1.72
N SER A 158 -18.03 0.60 -2.15
CA SER A 158 -18.75 -0.36 -1.31
C SER A 158 -17.82 -1.48 -0.83
N ARG A 159 -18.21 -2.18 0.24
CA ARG A 159 -17.44 -3.33 0.73
C ARG A 159 -17.38 -4.44 -0.32
N GLU A 160 -18.45 -4.60 -1.09
CA GLU A 160 -18.59 -5.55 -2.18
C GLU A 160 -17.61 -5.22 -3.32
N ASP A 161 -17.51 -3.96 -3.72
CA ASP A 161 -16.57 -3.52 -4.76
C ASP A 161 -15.11 -3.63 -4.31
N LYS A 162 -14.81 -3.30 -3.05
CA LYS A 162 -13.48 -3.53 -2.45
C LYS A 162 -13.10 -5.01 -2.48
N THR A 163 -14.05 -5.88 -2.13
CA THR A 163 -13.84 -7.34 -2.16
C THR A 163 -13.58 -7.83 -3.58
N ALA A 164 -14.41 -7.41 -4.55
CA ALA A 164 -14.26 -7.78 -5.95
C ALA A 164 -12.92 -7.30 -6.54
N LEU A 165 -12.48 -6.09 -6.19
CA LEU A 165 -11.18 -5.57 -6.61
C LEU A 165 -10.03 -6.40 -6.01
N LEU A 166 -10.09 -6.73 -4.73
CA LEU A 166 -9.06 -7.56 -4.10
C LEU A 166 -8.99 -8.97 -4.72
N GLU A 167 -10.14 -9.57 -5.04
CA GLU A 167 -10.16 -10.84 -5.77
C GLU A 167 -9.61 -10.70 -7.19
N TYR A 168 -9.84 -9.56 -7.85
CA TYR A 168 -9.28 -9.27 -9.17
C TYR A 168 -7.76 -9.12 -9.15
N ILE A 169 -7.20 -8.43 -8.15
CA ILE A 169 -5.75 -8.19 -8.00
C ILE A 169 -5.00 -9.48 -7.67
N ASN A 170 -5.63 -10.39 -6.90
CA ASN A 170 -4.99 -11.60 -6.38
C ASN A 170 -5.36 -12.89 -7.16
N LYS A 171 -5.94 -12.75 -8.35
CA LYS A 171 -6.16 -13.85 -9.31
C LYS A 171 -4.89 -14.13 -10.11
#